data_AF-K2EHN1-F1
#
_entry.id   AF-K2EHN1-F1
#
_cell.length_a   1.000
_cell.length_b   1.000
_cell.length_c   1.000
_cell.angle_alpha   90.00
_cell.angle_beta   90.00
_cell.angle_gamma   90.00
#
_symmetry.space_group_name_H-M   'P 1'
#
loop_
_entity.id
_entity.type
_entity.pdbx_description
1 polymer ?
#
loop_
_entity_poly.entity_id
_entity_poly.type
_entity_poly.pdbx_seq_one_letter_code
_entity_poly.pdbx_strand_id
1 'polypeptide(L)'
;MQKQAFIKGTLFPDIRYLGVLKREDTHEKNLTKQDICKQKENPFEAGRKLHGWVDELREKFAEEWKIYERLPKSVYTHRATFLKVLEDEIIWSKLDVSSIIEALRSIESEEEKFKVKVSALKQWHSLLSGYFKTPPAQTLSTLSQDEKGFFSIPKEEVAQWSKLIPEFKGNKEIRHYVSDLLIYFDEIFASENCKEMS
;
A
#
# COMPACT_ATOMS: atom_id res chain seq x y z
N MET A 1 11.98 0.16 -17.21
CA MET A 1 11.92 -1.29 -16.98
C MET A 1 12.23 -1.66 -15.52
N GLN A 2 13.49 -1.62 -15.02
CA GLN A 2 13.78 -2.05 -13.64
C GLN A 2 12.99 -1.30 -12.53
N LYS A 3 12.94 0.04 -12.56
CA LYS A 3 12.15 0.85 -11.60
C LYS A 3 10.64 0.52 -11.67
N GLN A 4 10.09 0.35 -12.87
CA GLN A 4 8.67 0.06 -13.07
C GLN A 4 8.30 -1.33 -12.57
N ALA A 5 9.13 -2.35 -12.87
CA ALA A 5 8.96 -3.70 -12.37
C ALA A 5 9.00 -3.72 -10.83
N PHE A 6 9.92 -2.99 -10.22
CA PHE A 6 9.98 -2.82 -8.77
C PHE A 6 8.71 -2.19 -8.19
N ILE A 7 8.24 -1.06 -8.74
CA ILE A 7 6.99 -0.41 -8.31
C ILE A 7 5.80 -1.37 -8.42
N LYS A 8 5.66 -2.09 -9.54
CA LYS A 8 4.60 -3.09 -9.68
C LYS A 8 4.71 -4.19 -8.62
N GLY A 9 5.92 -4.67 -8.36
CA GLY A 9 6.20 -5.60 -7.27
C GLY A 9 5.68 -5.09 -5.94
N THR A 10 5.87 -3.81 -5.62
CA THR A 10 5.36 -3.22 -4.37
C THR A 10 3.84 -3.09 -4.31
N LEU A 11 3.14 -3.10 -5.45
CA LEU A 11 1.70 -2.93 -5.55
C LEU A 11 0.95 -4.25 -5.77
N PHE A 12 1.61 -5.26 -6.32
CA PHE A 12 1.01 -6.53 -6.71
C PHE A 12 0.40 -7.33 -5.55
N PRO A 13 1.01 -7.44 -4.35
CA PRO A 13 0.52 -8.35 -3.32
C PRO A 13 -0.94 -8.15 -2.90
N ASP A 14 -1.42 -6.92 -3.01
CA ASP A 14 -2.78 -6.53 -2.66
C ASP A 14 -3.84 -6.85 -3.72
N ILE A 15 -3.45 -7.39 -4.88
CA ILE A 15 -4.39 -7.93 -5.88
C ILE A 15 -5.36 -8.98 -5.29
N ARG A 16 -4.97 -9.61 -4.18
CA ARG A 16 -5.79 -10.51 -3.37
C ARG A 16 -7.16 -9.91 -2.98
N TYR A 17 -7.30 -8.58 -2.91
CA TYR A 17 -8.60 -7.93 -2.66
C TYR A 17 -9.64 -8.21 -3.75
N LEU A 18 -9.21 -8.66 -4.95
CA LEU A 18 -10.10 -9.14 -6.01
C LEU A 18 -10.59 -10.58 -5.79
N GLY A 19 -10.14 -11.26 -4.72
CA GLY A 19 -10.48 -12.66 -4.45
C GLY A 19 -9.79 -13.67 -5.36
N VAL A 20 -8.75 -13.26 -6.09
CA VAL A 20 -8.02 -14.11 -7.05
C VAL A 20 -6.82 -14.84 -6.45
N LEU A 21 -6.33 -14.38 -5.30
CA LEU A 21 -5.22 -14.92 -4.53
C LEU A 21 -5.51 -14.79 -3.04
N LYS A 22 -4.85 -15.59 -2.21
CA LYS A 22 -4.83 -15.45 -0.75
C LYS A 22 -3.63 -14.61 -0.31
N ARG A 23 -3.63 -14.16 0.95
CA ARG A 23 -2.51 -13.36 1.49
C ARG A 23 -1.22 -14.18 1.52
N GLU A 24 -1.28 -15.45 1.90
CA GLU A 24 -0.11 -16.33 1.93
C GLU A 24 0.53 -16.58 0.55
N ASP A 25 -0.22 -16.38 -0.55
CA ASP A 25 0.30 -16.53 -1.90
C ASP A 25 1.24 -15.37 -2.29
N THR A 26 1.07 -14.20 -1.68
CA THR A 26 1.79 -12.97 -2.07
C THR A 26 2.63 -12.34 -0.97
N HIS A 27 2.40 -12.70 0.30
CA HIS A 27 3.11 -12.16 1.47
C HIS A 27 3.92 -13.25 2.15
N GLU A 28 5.23 -13.24 1.91
CA GLU A 28 6.18 -14.01 2.71
C GLU A 28 6.30 -13.38 4.10
N LYS A 29 6.35 -14.22 5.14
CA LYS A 29 6.46 -13.78 6.54
C LYS A 29 7.92 -13.75 6.99
N ASN A 30 8.22 -12.90 7.98
CA ASN A 30 9.55 -12.80 8.60
C ASN A 30 10.65 -12.45 7.60
N LEU A 31 10.32 -11.60 6.62
CA LEU A 31 11.30 -11.12 5.65
C LEU A 31 12.35 -10.24 6.32
N THR A 32 13.58 -10.34 5.87
CA THR A 32 14.66 -9.42 6.26
C THR A 32 15.02 -8.49 5.11
N LYS A 33 15.67 -7.36 5.42
CA LYS A 33 16.27 -6.47 4.42
C LYS A 33 17.23 -7.22 3.49
N GLN A 34 17.95 -8.22 4.01
CA GLN A 34 18.87 -9.04 3.22
C GLN A 34 18.11 -9.89 2.19
N ASP A 35 16.92 -10.41 2.52
CA ASP A 35 16.13 -11.22 1.59
C ASP A 35 15.60 -10.42 0.40
N ILE A 36 15.31 -9.13 0.62
CA ILE A 36 15.00 -8.17 -0.45
C ILE A 36 16.26 -7.93 -1.29
N CYS A 37 17.41 -7.67 -0.66
CA CYS A 37 18.66 -7.39 -1.35
C CYS A 37 19.27 -8.58 -2.09
N LYS A 38 18.85 -9.82 -1.82
CA LYS A 38 19.19 -11.01 -2.62
C LYS A 38 18.51 -11.00 -4.00
N GLN A 39 17.46 -10.19 -4.21
CA GLN A 39 16.69 -10.13 -5.46
C GLN A 39 17.22 -9.10 -6.47
N LYS A 40 18.55 -8.83 -6.48
CA LYS A 40 19.15 -7.78 -7.33
C LYS A 40 18.78 -7.92 -8.81
N GLU A 41 18.69 -9.17 -9.29
CA GLU A 41 18.38 -9.49 -10.69
C GLU A 41 16.87 -9.59 -10.98
N ASN A 42 16.01 -9.47 -9.96
CA ASN A 42 14.56 -9.52 -10.12
C ASN A 42 13.88 -8.35 -9.38
N PRO A 43 13.79 -7.17 -10.02
CA PRO A 43 13.23 -5.98 -9.38
C PRO A 43 11.78 -6.16 -8.93
N PHE A 44 10.95 -6.90 -9.67
CA PHE A 44 9.58 -7.18 -9.25
C PHE A 44 9.54 -7.96 -7.95
N GLU A 45 10.33 -9.03 -7.84
CA GLU A 45 10.40 -9.85 -6.63
C GLU A 45 10.98 -9.07 -5.45
N ALA A 46 11.97 -8.22 -5.70
CA ALA A 46 12.48 -7.28 -4.70
C ALA A 46 11.36 -6.36 -4.18
N GLY A 47 10.56 -5.78 -5.08
CA GLY A 47 9.41 -4.95 -4.72
C GLY A 47 8.33 -5.71 -3.94
N ARG A 48 8.04 -6.95 -4.34
CA ARG A 48 7.05 -7.82 -3.68
C ARG A 48 7.47 -8.16 -2.25
N LYS A 49 8.73 -8.52 -2.05
CA LYS A 49 9.29 -8.75 -0.70
C LYS A 49 9.34 -7.46 0.12
N LEU A 50 9.69 -6.34 -0.51
CA LEU A 50 9.67 -5.03 0.16
C LEU A 50 8.28 -4.71 0.71
N HIS A 51 7.22 -4.92 -0.09
CA HIS A 51 5.84 -4.73 0.36
C HIS A 51 5.56 -5.51 1.64
N GLY A 52 5.81 -6.82 1.64
CA GLY A 52 5.55 -7.67 2.81
C GLY A 52 6.32 -7.23 4.06
N TRP A 53 7.60 -6.88 3.89
CA TRP A 53 8.44 -6.40 4.99
C TRP A 53 7.99 -5.04 5.55
N VAL A 54 7.64 -4.09 4.67
CA VAL A 54 7.11 -2.77 5.07
C VAL A 54 5.77 -2.93 5.77
N ASP A 55 4.90 -3.82 5.30
CA ASP A 55 3.61 -4.12 5.94
C ASP A 55 3.80 -4.58 7.40
N GLU A 56 4.72 -5.51 7.66
CA GLU A 56 5.02 -6.02 9.01
C GLU A 56 5.62 -4.92 9.91
N LEU A 57 6.59 -4.15 9.40
CA LEU A 57 7.23 -3.08 10.16
C LEU A 57 6.27 -1.94 10.48
N ARG A 58 5.45 -1.52 9.51
CA ARG A 58 4.46 -0.47 9.69
C ARG A 58 3.40 -0.89 10.70
N GLU A 59 2.94 -2.14 10.67
CA GLU A 59 1.96 -2.63 11.64
C GLU A 59 2.52 -2.63 13.06
N LYS A 60 3.73 -3.15 13.25
CA LYS A 60 4.43 -3.12 14.53
C LYS A 60 4.57 -1.68 15.05
N PHE A 61 4.99 -0.75 14.18
CA PHE A 61 5.11 0.65 14.53
C PHE A 61 3.76 1.26 14.95
N ALA A 62 2.69 0.98 14.22
CA ALA A 62 1.34 1.45 14.55
C ALA A 62 0.87 0.95 15.92
N GLU A 63 1.12 -0.32 16.25
CA GLU A 63 0.80 -0.91 17.56
C GLU A 63 1.61 -0.26 18.69
N GLU A 64 2.93 -0.12 18.52
CA GLU A 64 3.82 0.51 19.51
C GLU A 64 3.45 1.98 19.76
N TRP A 65 3.07 2.70 18.70
CA TRP A 65 2.60 4.08 18.80
C TRP A 65 1.19 4.22 19.39
N LYS A 66 0.44 3.10 19.50
CA LYS A 66 -0.96 3.06 19.94
C LYS A 66 -1.88 3.96 19.12
N ILE A 67 -1.59 4.13 17.83
CA ILE A 67 -2.36 5.00 16.94
C ILE A 67 -3.81 4.54 16.79
N TYR A 68 -4.05 3.23 16.85
CA TYR A 68 -5.39 2.64 16.72
C TYR A 68 -6.36 3.08 17.83
N GLU A 69 -5.87 3.40 19.02
CA GLU A 69 -6.67 3.90 20.14
C GLU A 69 -7.20 5.32 19.88
N ARG A 70 -6.54 6.05 18.98
CA ARG A 70 -6.83 7.45 18.63
C ARG A 70 -7.77 7.58 17.43
N LEU A 71 -8.09 6.46 16.78
CA LEU A 71 -9.03 6.41 15.66
C LEU A 71 -10.49 6.36 16.15
N PRO A 72 -11.45 6.84 15.35
CA PRO A 72 -12.85 6.83 15.74
C PRO A 72 -13.38 5.40 15.82
N LYS A 73 -14.22 5.11 16.82
CA LYS A 73 -14.79 3.77 17.04
C LYS A 73 -15.53 3.21 15.80
N SER A 74 -16.09 4.10 14.99
CA SER A 74 -16.82 3.72 13.78
C SER A 74 -15.95 3.04 12.72
N VAL A 75 -14.62 3.19 12.76
CA VAL A 75 -13.72 2.52 11.79
C VAL A 75 -13.05 1.26 12.36
N TYR A 76 -13.41 0.82 13.57
CA TYR A 76 -12.68 -0.25 14.27
C TYR A 76 -12.61 -1.58 13.51
N THR A 77 -13.65 -1.95 12.78
CA THR A 77 -13.68 -3.17 11.94
C THR A 77 -12.55 -3.19 10.92
N HIS A 78 -12.23 -2.03 10.34
CA HIS A 78 -11.29 -1.88 9.24
C HIS A 78 -10.19 -0.85 9.55
N ARG A 79 -9.85 -0.69 10.84
CA ARG A 79 -8.99 0.39 11.33
C ARG A 79 -7.59 0.43 10.70
N ALA A 80 -7.03 -0.74 10.40
CA ALA A 80 -5.72 -0.84 9.75
C ALA A 80 -5.78 -0.26 8.33
N THR A 81 -6.78 -0.66 7.54
CA THR A 81 -7.02 -0.12 6.19
C THR A 81 -7.36 1.36 6.23
N PHE A 82 -8.21 1.80 7.15
CA PHE A 82 -8.52 3.23 7.32
C PHE A 82 -7.25 4.04 7.58
N LEU A 83 -6.38 3.55 8.48
CA LEU A 83 -5.14 4.23 8.80
C LEU A 83 -4.19 4.28 7.59
N LYS A 84 -4.09 3.22 6.78
CA LYS A 84 -3.30 3.23 5.53
C LYS A 84 -3.81 4.31 4.56
N VAL A 85 -5.14 4.41 4.39
CA VAL A 85 -5.74 5.44 3.54
C VAL A 85 -5.50 6.85 4.07
N LEU A 86 -5.51 7.03 5.40
CA LEU A 86 -5.20 8.30 6.05
C LEU A 86 -3.73 8.69 5.91
N GLU A 87 -2.82 7.72 6.06
CA GLU A 87 -1.39 7.88 5.80
C GLU A 87 -1.16 8.33 4.35
N ASP A 88 -1.74 7.61 3.38
CA ASP A 88 -1.70 7.95 1.96
C ASP A 88 -2.20 9.38 1.70
N GLU A 89 -3.32 9.79 2.31
CA GLU A 89 -3.87 11.14 2.15
C GLU A 89 -2.91 12.23 2.66
N ILE A 90 -2.19 11.96 3.76
CA ILE A 90 -1.23 12.90 4.35
C ILE A 90 0.03 12.99 3.48
N ILE A 91 0.49 11.87 2.91
CA ILE A 91 1.73 11.83 2.11
C ILE A 91 1.50 12.01 0.61
N TRP A 92 0.26 12.06 0.13
CA TRP A 92 -0.07 12.04 -1.30
C TRP A 92 0.72 13.05 -2.14
N SER A 93 0.88 14.27 -1.64
CA SER A 93 1.63 15.33 -2.35
C SER A 93 3.13 15.07 -2.47
N LYS A 94 3.66 14.08 -1.75
CA LYS A 94 5.07 13.64 -1.81
C LYS A 94 5.26 12.43 -2.75
N LEU A 95 4.19 11.83 -3.25
CA LEU A 95 4.27 10.63 -4.09
C LEU A 95 4.64 10.97 -5.53
N ASP A 96 5.49 10.14 -6.14
CA ASP A 96 5.79 10.14 -7.58
C ASP A 96 4.65 9.42 -8.34
N VAL A 97 3.47 10.04 -8.34
CA VAL A 97 2.23 9.50 -8.93
C VAL A 97 2.39 9.18 -10.41
N SER A 98 3.18 9.97 -11.14
CA SER A 98 3.42 9.74 -12.57
C SER A 98 4.19 8.43 -12.81
N SER A 99 5.23 8.14 -12.02
CA SER A 99 5.94 6.86 -12.12
C SER A 99 5.06 5.67 -11.73
N ILE A 100 4.19 5.84 -10.74
CA ILE A 100 3.24 4.78 -10.33
C ILE A 100 2.26 4.48 -11.47
N ILE A 101 1.60 5.50 -12.03
CA ILE A 101 0.65 5.32 -13.14
C ILE A 101 1.35 4.78 -14.37
N GLU A 102 2.56 5.25 -14.68
CA GLU A 102 3.35 4.74 -15.82
C GLU A 102 3.69 3.26 -15.64
N ALA A 103 4.08 2.84 -14.43
CA ALA A 103 4.31 1.43 -14.14
C ALA A 103 3.03 0.61 -14.43
N LEU A 104 1.84 1.06 -14.02
CA LEU A 104 0.58 0.32 -14.20
C LEU A 104 0.06 0.23 -15.66
N ARG A 105 0.79 0.75 -16.66
CA ARG A 105 0.37 0.69 -18.08
C ARG A 105 0.62 -0.66 -18.76
N SER A 106 1.44 -1.52 -18.17
CA SER A 106 1.77 -2.85 -18.71
C SER A 106 1.76 -3.92 -17.63
N ILE A 107 1.57 -5.16 -18.05
CA ILE A 107 1.69 -6.34 -17.19
C ILE A 107 3.13 -6.86 -17.29
N GLU A 108 3.79 -7.12 -16.17
CA GLU A 108 5.09 -7.83 -16.16
C GLU A 108 4.88 -9.33 -16.24
N SER A 109 5.85 -10.03 -16.86
CA SER A 109 5.84 -11.49 -16.95
C SER A 109 5.83 -12.17 -15.57
N GLU A 110 6.37 -11.50 -14.57
CA GLU A 110 6.43 -11.93 -13.18
C GLU A 110 5.04 -12.00 -12.53
N GLU A 111 4.12 -11.11 -12.91
CA GLU A 111 2.74 -11.14 -12.44
C GLU A 111 2.02 -12.40 -12.95
N GLU A 112 2.32 -12.82 -14.19
CA GLU A 112 1.74 -14.00 -14.81
C GLU A 112 2.19 -15.31 -14.15
N LYS A 113 3.36 -15.32 -13.49
CA LYS A 113 3.88 -16.50 -12.75
C LYS A 113 2.96 -16.93 -11.61
N PHE A 114 2.12 -16.02 -11.10
CA PHE A 114 1.11 -16.31 -10.07
C PHE A 114 -0.15 -16.98 -10.61
N LYS A 115 -0.22 -17.29 -11.93
CA LYS A 115 -1.36 -17.95 -12.59
C LYS A 115 -2.68 -17.19 -12.42
N VAL A 116 -2.61 -15.88 -12.20
CA VAL A 116 -3.77 -14.98 -12.19
C VAL A 116 -4.21 -14.70 -13.62
N LYS A 117 -5.52 -14.68 -13.87
CA LYS A 117 -6.05 -14.33 -15.20
C LYS A 117 -5.63 -12.92 -15.58
N VAL A 118 -5.20 -12.71 -16.82
CA VAL A 118 -4.83 -11.39 -17.37
C VAL A 118 -5.93 -10.34 -17.17
N SER A 119 -7.21 -10.74 -17.22
CA SER A 119 -8.34 -9.84 -16.94
C SER A 119 -8.31 -9.27 -15.52
N ALA A 120 -7.92 -10.07 -14.53
CA ALA A 120 -7.81 -9.62 -13.14
C ALA A 120 -6.58 -8.72 -12.93
N LEU A 121 -5.46 -8.99 -13.60
CA LEU A 121 -4.29 -8.10 -13.61
C LEU A 121 -4.65 -6.72 -14.18
N LYS A 122 -5.34 -6.69 -15.33
CA LYS A 122 -5.84 -5.43 -15.93
C LYS A 122 -6.81 -4.70 -15.01
N GLN A 123 -7.72 -5.43 -14.37
CA GLN A 123 -8.66 -4.86 -13.41
C GLN A 123 -7.91 -4.24 -12.22
N TRP A 124 -6.93 -4.95 -11.64
CA TRP A 124 -6.10 -4.45 -10.54
C TRP A 124 -5.35 -3.17 -10.92
N HIS A 125 -4.67 -3.18 -12.07
CA HIS A 125 -3.93 -2.02 -12.57
C HIS A 125 -4.85 -0.82 -12.83
N SER A 126 -6.04 -1.07 -13.38
CA SER A 126 -7.04 -0.02 -13.60
C SER A 126 -7.55 0.58 -12.29
N LEU A 127 -7.80 -0.25 -11.28
CA LEU A 127 -8.24 0.21 -9.95
C LEU A 127 -7.17 1.07 -9.28
N LEU A 128 -5.92 0.60 -9.25
CA LEU A 128 -4.80 1.36 -8.70
C LEU A 128 -4.55 2.67 -9.47
N SER A 129 -4.59 2.62 -10.80
CA SER A 129 -4.45 3.81 -11.64
C SER A 129 -5.57 4.82 -11.37
N GLY A 130 -6.78 4.35 -11.04
CA GLY A 130 -7.88 5.20 -10.58
C GLY A 130 -7.59 5.79 -9.20
N TYR A 131 -7.14 4.97 -8.27
CA TYR A 131 -6.85 5.37 -6.89
C TYR A 131 -5.81 6.49 -6.79
N PHE A 132 -4.68 6.34 -7.48
CA PHE A 132 -3.57 7.30 -7.38
C PHE A 132 -3.78 8.62 -8.15
N LYS A 133 -4.77 8.70 -9.06
CA LYS A 133 -5.03 9.93 -9.85
C LYS A 133 -5.45 11.13 -9.01
N THR A 134 -6.06 10.88 -7.85
CA THR A 134 -6.54 11.92 -6.93
C THR A 134 -6.18 11.55 -5.50
N PRO A 135 -6.15 12.52 -4.57
CA PRO A 135 -6.00 12.23 -3.16
C PRO A 135 -7.06 11.21 -2.67
N PRO A 136 -6.71 10.29 -1.76
CA PRO A 136 -7.62 9.25 -1.30
C PRO A 136 -9.00 9.74 -0.85
N ALA A 137 -9.11 10.88 -0.15
CA ALA A 137 -10.39 11.44 0.25
C ALA A 137 -11.31 11.74 -0.96
N GLN A 138 -10.74 12.30 -2.02
CA GLN A 138 -11.46 12.58 -3.26
C GLN A 138 -11.85 11.28 -3.98
N THR A 139 -10.93 10.32 -4.05
CA THR A 139 -11.19 9.00 -4.62
C THR A 139 -12.34 8.29 -3.89
N LEU A 140 -12.32 8.26 -2.55
CA LEU A 140 -13.39 7.67 -1.73
C LEU A 140 -14.72 8.41 -1.92
N SER A 141 -14.70 9.73 -2.07
CA SER A 141 -15.92 10.50 -2.37
C SER A 141 -16.55 10.06 -3.69
N THR A 142 -15.75 9.84 -4.74
CA THR A 142 -16.25 9.32 -6.02
C THR A 142 -16.76 7.88 -5.87
N LEU A 143 -16.00 7.00 -5.20
CA LEU A 143 -16.38 5.60 -5.02
C LEU A 143 -17.61 5.41 -4.12
N SER A 144 -17.86 6.32 -3.19
CA SER A 144 -19.06 6.28 -2.34
C SER A 144 -20.37 6.40 -3.12
N GLN A 145 -20.31 6.87 -4.38
CA GLN A 145 -21.45 6.92 -5.29
C GLN A 145 -21.66 5.60 -6.05
N ASP A 146 -20.64 4.74 -6.15
CA ASP A 146 -20.71 3.41 -6.74
C ASP A 146 -21.27 2.40 -5.70
N GLU A 147 -21.93 1.35 -6.16
CA GLU A 147 -22.50 0.29 -5.32
C GLU A 147 -21.45 -0.75 -4.88
N LYS A 148 -20.26 -0.75 -5.50
CA LYS A 148 -19.27 -1.83 -5.33
C LYS A 148 -18.37 -1.73 -4.10
N GLY A 149 -18.40 -0.62 -3.35
CA GLY A 149 -17.49 -0.38 -2.22
C GLY A 149 -16.04 -0.15 -2.66
N PHE A 150 -15.06 -0.38 -1.76
CA PHE A 150 -13.62 -0.18 -2.04
C PHE A 150 -12.78 -1.26 -1.34
N PHE A 151 -12.04 -2.10 -2.08
CA PHE A 151 -11.15 -3.13 -1.51
C PHE A 151 -11.77 -3.94 -0.34
N SER A 152 -12.95 -4.51 -0.59
CA SER A 152 -13.76 -5.26 0.39
C SER A 152 -14.41 -4.43 1.51
N ILE A 153 -14.25 -3.10 1.50
CA ILE A 153 -14.93 -2.18 2.41
C ILE A 153 -16.34 -1.87 1.89
N PRO A 154 -17.39 -2.03 2.72
CA PRO A 154 -18.76 -1.69 2.36
C PRO A 154 -18.93 -0.22 1.95
N LYS A 155 -19.90 0.05 1.07
CA LYS A 155 -20.17 1.39 0.55
C LYS A 155 -20.43 2.41 1.67
N GLU A 156 -21.15 2.00 2.71
CA GLU A 156 -21.52 2.85 3.84
C GLU A 156 -20.27 3.31 4.60
N GLU A 157 -19.31 2.39 4.78
CA GLU A 157 -18.02 2.71 5.39
C GLU A 157 -17.17 3.60 4.49
N VAL A 158 -17.13 3.35 3.17
CA VAL A 158 -16.45 4.23 2.19
C VAL A 158 -17.00 5.65 2.24
N ALA A 159 -18.33 5.80 2.29
CA ALA A 159 -19.00 7.09 2.40
C ALA A 159 -18.73 7.79 3.74
N GLN A 160 -18.52 7.02 4.81
CA GLN A 160 -18.09 7.57 6.09
C GLN A 160 -16.62 8.01 6.04
N TRP A 161 -15.74 7.20 5.46
CA TRP A 161 -14.31 7.48 5.38
C TRP A 161 -14.03 8.72 4.53
N SER A 162 -14.77 8.94 3.45
CA SER A 162 -14.63 10.15 2.62
C SER A 162 -14.86 11.45 3.41
N LYS A 163 -15.60 11.40 4.52
CA LYS A 163 -15.82 12.52 5.44
C LYS A 163 -14.77 12.58 6.55
N LEU A 164 -14.41 11.43 7.13
CA LEU A 164 -13.47 11.36 8.26
C LEU A 164 -12.02 11.64 7.84
N ILE A 165 -11.60 11.18 6.66
CA ILE A 165 -10.21 11.32 6.21
C ILE A 165 -9.78 12.82 6.15
N PRO A 166 -10.55 13.74 5.53
CA PRO A 166 -10.23 15.17 5.58
C PRO A 166 -10.14 15.76 6.98
N GLU A 167 -11.01 15.34 7.90
CA GLU A 167 -11.00 15.79 9.30
C GLU A 167 -9.72 15.34 10.01
N PHE A 168 -9.38 14.06 9.90
CA PHE A 168 -8.23 13.47 10.57
C PHE A 168 -6.90 13.86 9.94
N LYS A 169 -6.86 14.20 8.65
CA LYS A 169 -5.66 14.73 7.98
C LYS A 169 -5.12 15.99 8.68
N GLY A 170 -6.02 16.81 9.24
CA GLY A 170 -5.66 18.03 9.98
C GLY A 170 -5.23 17.80 11.43
N ASN A 171 -5.46 16.60 11.97
CA ASN A 171 -5.16 16.30 13.37
C ASN A 171 -3.64 16.28 13.61
N LYS A 172 -3.17 17.10 14.56
CA LYS A 172 -1.73 17.26 14.86
C LYS A 172 -1.07 15.96 15.31
N GLU A 173 -1.78 15.16 16.08
CA GLU A 173 -1.29 13.90 16.64
C GLU A 173 -1.15 12.86 15.54
N ILE A 174 -2.13 12.73 14.64
CA ILE A 174 -2.03 11.86 13.45
C ILE A 174 -0.86 12.29 12.56
N ARG A 175 -0.69 13.60 12.33
CA ARG A 175 0.43 14.10 11.51
C ARG A 175 1.78 13.84 12.16
N HIS A 176 1.86 13.90 13.49
CA HIS A 176 3.07 13.54 14.22
C HIS A 176 3.39 12.06 14.04
N TYR A 177 2.40 11.18 14.20
CA TYR A 177 2.55 9.75 13.91
C TYR A 177 3.07 9.48 12.49
N VAL A 178 2.45 10.09 11.47
CA VAL A 178 2.90 9.90 10.08
C VAL A 178 4.30 10.44 9.87
N SER A 179 4.66 11.56 10.51
CA SER A 179 6.02 12.09 10.47
C SER A 179 7.03 11.12 11.08
N ASP A 180 6.73 10.57 12.26
CA ASP A 180 7.59 9.63 12.96
C ASP A 180 7.71 8.31 12.18
N LEU A 181 6.64 7.85 11.55
CA LEU A 181 6.63 6.68 10.68
C LEU A 181 7.58 6.85 9.49
N LEU A 182 7.57 8.03 8.86
CA LEU A 182 8.47 8.33 7.74
C LEU A 182 9.94 8.37 8.20
N ILE A 183 10.22 9.01 9.34
CA ILE A 183 11.57 9.04 9.93
C ILE A 183 12.05 7.63 10.25
N TYR A 184 11.19 6.82 10.88
CA TYR A 184 11.48 5.43 11.20
C TYR A 184 11.87 4.62 9.96
N PHE A 185 11.15 4.78 8.86
CA PHE A 185 11.50 4.13 7.60
C PHE A 185 12.78 4.70 6.98
N ASP A 186 13.00 6.01 7.00
CA ASP A 186 14.23 6.62 6.50
C ASP A 186 15.46 6.06 7.23
N GLU A 187 15.41 5.92 8.56
CA GLU A 187 16.47 5.33 9.37
C GLU A 187 16.71 3.85 9.03
N ILE A 188 15.63 3.07 8.92
CA ILE A 188 15.71 1.65 8.55
C ILE A 188 16.31 1.46 7.15
N PHE A 189 15.90 2.29 6.18
CA PHE A 189 16.42 2.22 4.83
C PHE A 189 17.87 2.70 4.75
N ALA A 190 18.25 3.73 5.51
CA ALA A 190 19.61 4.26 5.58
C ALA A 190 20.61 3.32 6.27
N SER A 191 20.16 2.48 7.21
CA SER A 191 21.05 1.51 7.87
C SER A 191 21.77 0.61 6.83
N GLU A 192 23.10 0.55 6.87
CA GLU A 192 23.87 -0.23 5.90
C GLU A 192 23.58 -1.72 6.02
N ASN A 193 23.09 -2.39 4.96
CA ASN A 193 22.87 -3.85 5.01
C ASN A 193 22.80 -4.58 3.66
N CYS A 194 23.30 -3.99 2.56
CA CYS A 194 23.30 -4.66 1.24
C CYS A 194 24.67 -4.70 0.56
N LYS A 195 25.74 -4.35 1.30
CA LYS A 195 27.12 -4.24 0.78
C LYS A 195 27.87 -5.58 0.68
N GLU A 196 27.35 -6.69 1.23
CA GLU A 196 28.09 -7.97 1.26
C GLU A 196 27.42 -9.06 0.43
N MET A 197 27.41 -8.97 -0.91
CA MET A 197 27.21 -10.13 -1.81
C MET A 197 27.65 -9.74 -3.23
N SER A 198 28.95 -9.54 -3.41
CA SER A 198 29.64 -9.52 -4.72
C SER A 198 30.70 -10.60 -4.73
#